data_AF-X8IW58-F1
#
_entry.id   AF-X8IW58-F1
#
_cell.length_a   1.000
_cell.length_b   1.000
_cell.length_c   1.000
_cell.angle_alpha   90.00
_cell.angle_beta   90.00
_cell.angle_gamma   90.00
#
_symmetry.space_group_name_H-M   'P 1'
#
loop_
_entity.id
_entity.type
_entity.pdbx_description
1 polymer ?
#
loop_
_entity_poly.entity_id
_entity_poly.type
_entity_poly.pdbx_seq_one_letter_code
_entity_poly.pdbx_strand_id
1 'polypeptide(L)'
;MESPLSSVISISSVPSCVSEVVLNQQVSDAPLALDQTGPLIIDLNGRQLFDSGDGDMELVFNGTRFETHRYLIKRFKKWAAINPELRPGSTMYVTGTASPEDFGRMLRVLYATTLEGPFEFDTPTLVSALHVATDYEYPALRDYAIRLLERAELPAIKRIEIARRFGLPSWEEPAYWDLCNRDESITEEEASILGISAFVRVANIREKEQRRRGREIDLEREEEVSKLEDRKLGNFNASEEIVALAPSSDDKELQKELSYISRSTESQNTDTEATGSNGRYQPLYTRLNDLFY
;
A
#
# COMPACT_ATOMS: atom_id res chain seq x y z
N MET A 1 -12.38 61.96 -1.65
CA MET A 1 -10.97 61.58 -1.58
C MET A 1 -10.87 60.49 -0.53
N GLU A 2 -11.20 59.26 -0.94
CA GLU A 2 -10.26 58.24 -1.44
C GLU A 2 -9.72 57.39 -0.29
N SER A 3 -10.25 56.16 -0.18
CA SER A 3 -9.49 55.04 0.36
C SER A 3 -8.31 54.74 -0.59
N PRO A 4 -7.22 54.15 -0.09
CA PRO A 4 -7.09 52.71 -0.34
C PRO A 4 -6.42 51.90 0.78
N LEU A 5 -6.55 50.60 0.58
CA LEU A 5 -6.08 49.43 1.32
C LEU A 5 -4.56 49.41 1.55
N SER A 6 -4.12 48.82 2.68
CA SER A 6 -2.91 48.01 2.68
C SER A 6 -3.00 46.87 3.70
N SER A 7 -3.11 45.68 3.15
CA SER A 7 -2.86 44.37 3.73
C SER A 7 -1.44 44.21 4.27
N VAL A 8 -1.29 43.60 5.44
CA VAL A 8 -0.11 42.77 5.77
C VAL A 8 -0.59 41.48 6.43
N ILE A 9 -0.38 40.38 5.71
CA ILE A 9 -0.45 38.99 6.15
C ILE A 9 0.86 38.67 6.88
N SER A 10 0.79 37.97 8.03
CA SER A 10 1.90 37.17 8.61
C SER A 10 1.52 36.64 9.99
N ILE A 11 1.70 35.39 10.44
CA ILE A 11 1.97 34.05 9.88
C ILE A 11 1.35 33.12 10.94
N SER A 12 0.64 32.07 10.53
CA SER A 12 0.18 31.04 11.46
C SER A 12 1.39 30.32 12.06
N SER A 13 1.66 30.52 13.35
CA SER A 13 2.52 29.62 14.11
C SER A 13 1.72 28.37 14.46
N VAL A 14 2.14 27.23 13.91
CA VAL A 14 1.74 25.89 14.34
C VAL A 14 1.94 25.73 15.85
N PRO A 15 1.00 25.15 16.61
CA PRO A 15 1.30 24.68 17.95
C PRO A 15 2.13 23.39 17.84
N SER A 16 3.35 23.45 18.36
CA SER A 16 4.18 22.30 18.68
C SER A 16 3.40 21.36 19.62
N CYS A 17 3.16 20.12 19.18
CA CYS A 17 2.51 19.10 20.00
C CYS A 17 3.45 18.67 21.13
N VAL A 18 3.25 19.25 22.31
CA VAL A 18 3.87 18.80 23.55
C VAL A 18 2.96 17.74 24.17
N SER A 19 3.46 16.52 24.37
CA SER A 19 2.80 15.53 25.23
C SER A 19 2.84 16.06 26.67
N GLU A 20 1.70 16.46 27.22
CA GLU A 20 1.62 16.94 28.60
C GLU A 20 1.54 15.75 29.56
N VAL A 21 2.57 15.58 30.39
CA VAL A 21 2.61 14.60 31.47
C VAL A 21 2.38 15.35 32.76
N VAL A 22 1.23 15.16 33.38
CA VAL A 22 0.89 15.81 34.65
C VAL A 22 1.15 14.83 35.80
N LEU A 23 2.11 15.18 36.65
CA LEU A 23 2.36 14.51 37.92
C LEU A 23 1.47 15.18 38.97
N ASN A 24 0.30 14.61 39.26
CA ASN A 24 -0.63 15.26 40.18
C ASN A 24 -0.32 14.87 41.64
N GLN A 25 0.07 15.87 42.43
CA GLN A 25 0.17 15.82 43.89
C GLN A 25 -1.16 16.32 44.47
N GLN A 26 -1.70 15.59 45.46
CA GLN A 26 -3.07 15.68 45.98
C GLN A 26 -3.72 17.07 46.01
N VAL A 27 -4.91 17.21 45.41
CA VAL A 27 -5.95 18.15 45.83
C VAL A 27 -7.32 17.47 45.74
N SER A 28 -8.07 17.60 46.82
CA SER A 28 -9.42 17.09 47.08
C SER A 28 -10.51 17.87 46.34
N ASP A 29 -11.57 17.14 45.98
CA ASP A 29 -12.98 17.51 45.79
C ASP A 29 -13.61 17.45 44.37
N ALA A 30 -14.74 16.73 44.36
CA ALA A 30 -15.79 16.50 43.35
C ALA A 30 -15.55 15.40 42.27
N PRO A 31 -16.43 14.37 42.20
CA PRO A 31 -16.24 13.24 41.31
C PRO A 31 -16.80 13.54 39.92
N LEU A 32 -15.92 13.70 38.94
CA LEU A 32 -16.28 13.37 37.56
C LEU A 32 -16.30 11.85 37.47
N ALA A 33 -17.43 11.29 37.07
CA ALA A 33 -17.66 9.86 36.95
C ALA A 33 -16.64 9.21 36.00
N LEU A 34 -15.52 8.75 36.56
CA LEU A 34 -14.68 7.72 35.96
C LEU A 34 -15.53 6.45 35.94
N ASP A 35 -15.77 5.97 34.73
CA ASP A 35 -16.34 4.65 34.48
C ASP A 35 -15.65 3.61 35.39
N GLN A 36 -16.45 2.86 36.16
CA GLN A 36 -15.99 1.91 37.19
C GLN A 36 -15.50 0.60 36.57
N THR A 37 -14.81 0.68 35.44
CA THR A 37 -14.14 -0.48 34.85
C THR A 37 -12.82 -0.68 35.59
N GLY A 38 -12.65 -1.87 36.17
CA GLY A 38 -11.39 -2.28 36.79
C GLY A 38 -10.22 -2.19 35.80
N PRO A 39 -8.96 -2.23 36.29
CA PRO A 39 -7.82 -2.14 35.40
C PRO A 39 -7.84 -3.25 34.34
N LEU A 40 -7.53 -2.89 33.09
CA LEU A 40 -7.43 -3.85 32.00
C LEU A 40 -6.21 -4.73 32.21
N ILE A 41 -6.46 -6.04 32.21
CA ILE A 41 -5.43 -7.07 32.28
C ILE A 41 -5.16 -7.56 30.87
N ILE A 42 -3.88 -7.57 30.54
CA ILE A 42 -3.42 -7.94 29.21
C ILE A 42 -3.56 -9.46 29.03
N ASP A 43 -4.21 -9.87 27.96
CA ASP A 43 -4.34 -11.27 27.58
C ASP A 43 -3.42 -11.63 26.40
N LEU A 44 -2.90 -12.85 26.42
CA LEU A 44 -2.17 -13.44 25.32
C LEU A 44 -2.91 -14.70 24.89
N ASN A 45 -3.57 -14.63 23.73
CA ASN A 45 -4.36 -15.71 23.14
C ASN A 45 -5.48 -16.22 24.07
N GLY A 46 -6.22 -15.30 24.70
CA GLY A 46 -7.32 -15.62 25.62
C GLY A 46 -6.87 -16.10 27.00
N ARG A 47 -5.56 -16.07 27.30
CA ARG A 47 -5.03 -16.30 28.66
C ARG A 47 -4.59 -14.98 29.24
N GLN A 48 -5.11 -14.64 30.41
CA GLN A 48 -4.56 -13.54 31.20
C GLN A 48 -3.09 -13.82 31.48
N LEU A 49 -2.27 -12.80 31.28
CA LEU A 49 -0.84 -12.98 31.39
C LEU A 49 -0.36 -13.10 32.84
N PHE A 50 -1.08 -12.47 33.75
CA PHE A 50 -0.92 -12.52 35.19
C PHE A 50 -2.29 -12.27 35.84
N ASP A 51 -2.47 -12.68 37.09
CA ASP A 51 -3.74 -12.50 37.80
C ASP A 51 -3.92 -11.05 38.24
N SER A 52 -5.17 -10.59 38.38
CA SER A 52 -5.45 -9.23 38.87
C SER A 52 -4.78 -9.00 40.23
N GLY A 53 -3.98 -7.94 40.36
CA GLY A 53 -3.21 -7.61 41.56
C GLY A 53 -1.76 -8.11 41.56
N ASP A 54 -1.34 -8.93 40.60
CA ASP A 54 0.06 -9.35 40.47
C ASP A 54 0.96 -8.25 39.88
N GLY A 55 0.38 -7.25 39.20
CA GLY A 55 1.13 -6.13 38.64
C GLY A 55 1.63 -5.17 39.73
N ASP A 56 2.92 -4.82 39.67
CA ASP A 56 3.53 -3.88 40.63
C ASP A 56 3.32 -2.40 40.25
N MET A 57 2.55 -2.13 39.21
CA MET A 57 2.32 -0.80 38.66
C MET A 57 0.94 -0.64 38.00
N GLU A 58 0.26 0.46 38.32
CA GLU A 58 -0.91 0.93 37.56
C GLU A 58 -0.51 2.04 36.59
N LEU A 59 -1.02 1.97 35.36
CA LEU A 59 -0.78 2.94 34.31
C LEU A 59 -2.11 3.38 33.71
N VAL A 60 -2.40 4.67 33.72
CA VAL A 60 -3.57 5.26 33.05
C VAL A 60 -3.14 5.87 31.74
N PHE A 61 -3.54 5.24 30.63
CA PHE A 61 -3.23 5.71 29.29
C PHE A 61 -4.50 6.26 28.64
N ASN A 62 -4.51 7.55 28.30
CA ASN A 62 -5.69 8.22 27.71
C ASN A 62 -6.98 7.99 28.50
N GLY A 63 -6.88 7.97 29.84
CA GLY A 63 -8.01 7.75 30.75
C GLY A 63 -8.35 6.29 31.05
N THR A 64 -7.80 5.32 30.30
CA THR A 64 -8.01 3.89 30.53
C THR A 64 -6.93 3.32 31.45
N ARG A 65 -7.34 2.55 32.46
CA ARG A 65 -6.44 1.95 33.45
C ARG A 65 -5.90 0.61 32.95
N PHE A 66 -4.58 0.43 33.08
CA PHE A 66 -3.87 -0.81 32.79
C PHE A 66 -3.11 -1.24 34.03
N GLU A 67 -3.20 -2.52 34.34
CA GLU A 67 -2.29 -3.14 35.30
C GLU A 67 -1.08 -3.66 34.53
N THR A 68 0.14 -3.43 35.04
CA THR A 68 1.36 -3.85 34.37
C THR A 68 2.54 -3.94 35.34
N HIS A 69 3.72 -4.25 34.82
CA HIS A 69 4.95 -4.36 35.59
C HIS A 69 5.95 -3.23 35.26
N ARG A 70 6.48 -2.59 36.30
CA ARG A 70 7.39 -1.43 36.20
C ARG A 70 8.62 -1.73 35.36
N TYR A 71 9.15 -2.96 35.43
CA TYR A 71 10.36 -3.35 34.69
C TYR A 71 10.19 -3.25 33.16
N LEU A 72 8.97 -3.44 32.64
CA LEU A 72 8.65 -3.30 31.21
C LEU A 72 8.57 -1.84 30.79
N ILE A 73 7.93 -1.02 31.63
CA ILE A 73 7.77 0.41 31.39
C ILE A 73 9.12 1.13 31.42
N LYS A 74 10.11 0.65 32.19
CA LYS A 74 11.47 1.22 32.22
C LYS A 74 12.19 1.19 30.86
N ARG A 75 11.74 0.34 29.93
CA ARG A 75 12.40 0.15 28.62
C ARG A 75 12.13 1.30 27.65
N PHE A 76 11.10 2.13 27.91
CA PHE A 76 10.76 3.29 27.09
C PHE A 76 11.56 4.51 27.52
N LYS A 77 12.33 5.11 26.59
CA LYS A 77 13.20 6.26 26.91
C LYS A 77 12.39 7.48 27.34
N LYS A 78 11.26 7.75 26.68
CA LYS A 78 10.40 8.91 26.97
C LYS A 78 9.81 8.88 28.38
N TRP A 79 9.72 7.70 29.00
CA TRP A 79 9.24 7.54 30.38
C TRP A 79 10.36 7.37 31.41
N ALA A 80 11.62 7.32 30.97
CA ALA A 80 12.76 7.13 31.86
C ALA A 80 12.91 8.27 32.89
N ALA A 81 12.50 9.49 32.55
CA ALA A 81 12.55 10.65 33.44
C ALA A 81 11.46 10.64 34.53
N ILE A 82 10.32 10.00 34.28
CA ILE A 82 9.16 9.95 35.20
C ILE A 82 9.33 8.80 36.20
N ASN A 83 10.03 7.75 35.78
CA ASN A 83 10.19 6.52 36.53
C ASN A 83 10.83 6.68 37.93
N PRO A 84 11.83 7.55 38.17
CA PRO A 84 12.44 7.70 39.49
C PRO A 84 11.50 8.26 40.55
N GLU A 85 10.48 9.04 40.15
CA GLU A 85 9.55 9.71 41.07
C GLU A 85 8.38 8.82 41.50
N LEU A 86 8.13 7.72 40.78
CA LEU A 86 7.06 6.77 41.09
C LEU A 86 7.43 5.93 42.31
N ARG A 87 6.76 6.20 43.44
CA ARG A 87 6.80 5.33 44.64
C ARG A 87 6.13 3.99 44.33
N PRO A 88 6.49 2.89 45.01
CA PRO A 88 5.73 1.64 44.91
C PRO A 88 4.23 1.90 45.17
N GLY A 89 3.36 1.40 44.29
CA GLY A 89 1.91 1.68 44.32
C GLY A 89 1.47 3.03 43.75
N SER A 90 2.34 3.78 43.07
CA SER A 90 1.95 5.02 42.38
C SER A 90 1.38 4.71 41.00
N THR A 91 0.25 5.36 40.67
CA THR A 91 -0.35 5.32 39.34
C THR A 91 0.34 6.31 38.40
N MET A 92 0.77 5.85 37.22
CA MET A 92 1.35 6.72 36.19
C MET A 92 0.28 7.16 35.18
N TYR A 93 0.15 8.46 34.94
CA TYR A 93 -0.77 9.00 33.94
C TYR A 93 -0.02 9.39 32.67
N VAL A 94 -0.48 8.89 31.52
CA VAL A 94 0.10 9.15 30.22
C VAL A 94 -0.99 9.53 29.24
N THR A 95 -0.81 10.68 28.59
CA THR A 95 -1.65 11.10 27.46
C THR A 95 -0.85 10.98 26.17
N GLY A 96 -1.43 10.33 25.17
CA GLY A 96 -0.77 9.98 23.92
C GLY A 96 -1.66 10.01 22.71
N THR A 97 -1.03 9.87 21.55
CA THR A 97 -1.65 9.82 20.21
C THR A 97 -2.25 8.47 19.84
N ALA A 98 -1.77 7.38 20.45
CA ALA A 98 -2.34 6.05 20.25
C ALA A 98 -3.66 5.88 21.00
N SER A 99 -4.53 4.98 20.55
CA SER A 99 -5.72 4.61 21.33
C SER A 99 -5.35 3.74 22.55
N PRO A 100 -6.19 3.66 23.59
CA PRO A 100 -6.00 2.68 24.66
C PRO A 100 -5.95 1.24 24.16
N GLU A 101 -6.70 0.92 23.10
CA GLU A 101 -6.67 -0.40 22.46
C GLU A 101 -5.30 -0.70 21.83
N ASP A 102 -4.72 0.27 21.11
CA ASP A 102 -3.37 0.16 20.56
C ASP A 102 -2.33 -0.02 21.66
N PHE A 103 -2.49 0.68 22.77
CA PHE A 103 -1.62 0.53 23.93
C PHE A 103 -1.71 -0.88 24.53
N GLY A 104 -2.92 -1.41 24.68
CA GLY A 104 -3.15 -2.79 25.13
C GLY A 104 -2.50 -3.81 24.18
N ARG A 105 -2.71 -3.67 22.86
CA ARG A 105 -2.05 -4.50 21.82
C ARG A 105 -0.53 -4.44 21.92
N MET A 106 0.03 -3.24 22.09
CA MET A 106 1.47 -3.10 22.30
C MET A 106 1.94 -3.85 23.55
N LEU A 107 1.23 -3.72 24.67
CA LEU A 107 1.59 -4.43 25.90
C LEU A 107 1.60 -5.95 25.67
N ARG A 108 0.64 -6.50 24.93
CA ARG A 108 0.63 -7.94 24.56
C ARG A 108 1.94 -8.35 23.89
N VAL A 109 2.40 -7.57 22.90
CA VAL A 109 3.67 -7.82 22.22
C VAL A 109 4.84 -7.69 23.19
N LEU A 110 4.86 -6.62 23.99
CA LEU A 110 5.94 -6.34 24.92
C LEU A 110 6.13 -7.48 25.93
N TYR A 111 5.05 -8.00 26.48
CA TYR A 111 5.09 -9.12 27.40
C TYR A 111 5.51 -10.43 26.72
N ALA A 112 5.02 -10.72 25.52
CA ALA A 112 5.46 -11.88 24.77
C ALA A 112 6.97 -11.89 24.50
N THR A 113 7.60 -10.72 24.29
CA THR A 113 9.07 -10.65 24.14
C THR A 113 9.84 -11.04 25.41
N THR A 114 9.17 -11.12 26.56
CA THR A 114 9.78 -11.56 27.83
C THR A 114 9.52 -13.01 28.17
N LEU A 115 8.60 -13.67 27.47
CA LEU A 115 8.26 -15.06 27.67
C LEU A 115 8.95 -15.94 26.62
N GLU A 116 9.33 -17.15 27.02
CA GLU A 116 9.83 -18.15 26.08
C GLU A 116 8.66 -18.85 25.39
N GLY A 117 8.43 -18.52 24.11
CA GLY A 117 7.41 -19.20 23.31
C GLY A 117 7.28 -18.63 21.90
N PRO A 118 6.74 -19.42 20.95
CA PRO A 118 6.33 -18.88 19.66
C PRO A 118 5.07 -18.04 19.87
N PHE A 119 5.19 -16.73 19.68
CA PHE A 119 4.04 -15.82 19.65
C PHE A 119 3.87 -15.28 18.23
N GLU A 120 2.68 -15.46 17.69
CA GLU A 120 2.26 -14.84 16.44
C GLU A 120 1.30 -13.69 16.75
N PHE A 121 1.45 -12.61 15.99
CA PHE A 121 0.63 -11.41 16.14
C PHE A 121 0.02 -11.05 14.80
N ASP A 122 -1.23 -10.63 14.83
CA ASP A 122 -1.91 -10.06 13.68
C ASP A 122 -1.33 -8.68 13.33
N THR A 123 -1.48 -8.29 12.07
CA THR A 123 -1.00 -7.00 11.56
C THR A 123 -1.45 -5.80 12.40
N PRO A 124 -2.74 -5.67 12.81
CA PRO A 124 -3.16 -4.59 13.70
C PRO A 124 -2.34 -4.50 14.99
N THR A 125 -2.09 -5.63 15.66
CA THR A 125 -1.29 -5.66 16.90
C THR A 125 0.15 -5.23 16.67
N LEU A 126 0.77 -5.67 15.58
CA LEU A 126 2.13 -5.26 15.22
C LEU A 126 2.21 -3.77 14.86
N VAL A 127 1.20 -3.24 14.16
CA VAL A 127 1.11 -1.80 13.83
C VAL A 127 0.92 -0.97 15.10
N SER A 128 0.08 -1.41 16.04
CA SER A 128 -0.08 -0.75 17.34
C SER A 128 1.22 -0.75 18.15
N ALA A 129 1.95 -1.88 18.17
CA ALA A 129 3.25 -1.98 18.80
C ALA A 129 4.28 -1.05 18.15
N LEU A 130 4.34 -1.00 16.82
CA LEU A 130 5.20 -0.07 16.08
C LEU A 130 4.85 1.40 16.40
N HIS A 131 3.56 1.73 16.47
CA HIS A 131 3.09 3.08 16.79
C HIS A 131 3.58 3.54 18.15
N VAL A 132 3.25 2.79 19.20
CA VAL A 132 3.62 3.14 20.57
C VAL A 132 5.15 3.10 20.75
N ALA A 133 5.86 2.14 20.14
CA ALA A 133 7.32 2.10 20.20
C ALA A 133 7.98 3.32 19.56
N THR A 134 7.36 3.89 18.52
CA THR A 134 7.84 5.10 17.85
C THR A 134 7.58 6.34 18.69
N ASP A 135 6.35 6.52 19.18
CA ASP A 135 5.93 7.72 19.93
C ASP A 135 6.63 7.88 21.28
N TYR A 136 7.04 6.75 21.88
CA TYR A 136 7.65 6.68 23.21
C TYR A 136 9.12 6.25 23.20
N GLU A 137 9.75 6.24 22.01
CA GLU A 137 11.18 6.01 21.81
C GLU A 137 11.68 4.69 22.43
N TYR A 138 11.14 3.58 21.96
CA TYR A 138 11.63 2.24 22.29
C TYR A 138 12.16 1.50 21.05
N PRO A 139 13.44 1.72 20.67
CA PRO A 139 14.01 1.19 19.43
C PRO A 139 13.92 -0.33 19.29
N ALA A 140 14.19 -1.09 20.36
CA ALA A 140 14.18 -2.55 20.26
C ALA A 140 12.78 -3.12 19.95
N LEU A 141 11.72 -2.53 20.52
CA LEU A 141 10.35 -2.93 20.21
C LEU A 141 9.95 -2.48 18.80
N ARG A 142 10.39 -1.29 18.38
CA ARG A 142 10.20 -0.80 17.01
C ARG A 142 10.83 -1.74 16.00
N ASP A 143 12.09 -2.12 16.18
CA ASP A 143 12.82 -3.04 15.29
C ASP A 143 12.20 -4.45 15.31
N TYR A 144 11.68 -4.89 16.46
CA TYR A 144 10.94 -6.14 16.57
C TYR A 144 9.65 -6.11 15.73
N ALA A 145 8.84 -5.06 15.87
CA ALA A 145 7.60 -4.92 15.12
C ALA A 145 7.85 -4.80 13.61
N ILE A 146 8.86 -4.02 13.20
CA ILE A 146 9.28 -3.88 11.79
C ILE A 146 9.64 -5.26 11.21
N ARG A 147 10.52 -6.02 11.87
CA ARG A 147 10.94 -7.35 11.36
C ARG A 147 9.77 -8.32 11.20
N LEU A 148 8.77 -8.27 12.09
CA LEU A 148 7.59 -9.13 11.96
C LEU A 148 6.66 -8.66 10.84
N LEU A 149 6.49 -7.34 10.68
CA LEU A 149 5.69 -6.77 9.59
C LEU A 149 6.34 -6.96 8.22
N GLU A 150 7.68 -6.97 8.11
CA GLU A 150 8.39 -7.29 6.86
C GLU A 150 8.17 -8.73 6.40
N ARG A 151 7.95 -9.63 7.36
CA ARG A 151 7.61 -11.04 7.10
C ARG A 151 6.13 -11.25 6.83
N ALA A 152 5.29 -10.27 7.16
CA ALA A 152 3.87 -10.34 6.91
C ALA A 152 3.57 -10.02 5.44
N GLU A 153 2.65 -10.78 4.83
CA GLU A 153 2.17 -10.54 3.48
C GLU A 153 1.22 -9.34 3.48
N LEU A 154 1.79 -8.13 3.42
CA LEU A 154 1.03 -6.88 3.46
C LEU A 154 0.73 -6.35 2.05
N PRO A 155 -0.52 -5.94 1.77
CA PRO A 155 -0.84 -5.30 0.50
C PRO A 155 -0.04 -4.01 0.34
N ALA A 156 0.30 -3.68 -0.91
CA ALA A 156 1.13 -2.53 -1.26
C ALA A 156 0.68 -1.22 -0.58
N ILE A 157 -0.63 -0.93 -0.62
CA ILE A 157 -1.20 0.27 0.00
C ILE A 157 -0.98 0.29 1.51
N LYS A 158 -1.10 -0.84 2.19
CA LYS A 158 -0.89 -0.90 3.63
C LYS A 158 0.59 -0.69 3.99
N ARG A 159 1.51 -1.21 3.17
CA ARG A 159 2.94 -0.91 3.31
C ARG A 159 3.23 0.58 3.16
N ILE A 160 2.64 1.25 2.17
CA ILE A 160 2.79 2.72 1.97
C ILE A 160 2.24 3.49 3.17
N GLU A 161 1.06 3.11 3.67
CA GLU A 161 0.44 3.75 4.84
C GLU A 161 1.34 3.66 6.08
N ILE A 162 1.82 2.45 6.40
CA ILE A 162 2.72 2.19 7.54
C ILE A 162 4.04 2.94 7.34
N ALA A 163 4.60 2.88 6.13
CA ALA A 163 5.88 3.50 5.82
C ALA A 163 5.86 5.01 6.05
N ARG A 164 4.85 5.70 5.54
CA ARG A 164 4.70 7.15 5.72
C ARG A 164 4.43 7.51 7.17
N ARG A 165 3.54 6.77 7.84
CA ARG A 165 3.16 7.04 9.23
C ARG A 165 4.33 6.90 10.19
N PHE A 166 5.22 5.94 9.98
CA PHE A 166 6.30 5.62 10.91
C PHE A 166 7.70 5.96 10.37
N GLY A 167 7.81 6.60 9.21
CA GLY A 167 9.08 7.00 8.61
C GLY A 167 9.96 5.82 8.18
N LEU A 168 9.41 4.94 7.32
CA LEU A 168 10.11 3.78 6.75
C LEU A 168 10.24 3.93 5.22
N PRO A 169 11.03 4.87 4.71
CA PRO A 169 11.08 5.17 3.26
C PRO A 169 11.51 3.97 2.41
N SER A 170 12.29 3.04 2.95
CA SER A 170 12.71 1.81 2.26
C SER A 170 11.55 0.88 1.89
N TRP A 171 10.38 1.04 2.51
CA TRP A 171 9.19 0.26 2.21
C TRP A 171 8.33 0.85 1.10
N GLU A 172 8.49 2.15 0.80
CA GLU A 172 7.63 2.83 -0.18
C GLU A 172 7.95 2.37 -1.60
N GLU A 173 9.22 2.33 -1.99
CA GLU A 173 9.65 1.92 -3.35
C GLU A 173 9.13 0.54 -3.78
N PRO A 174 9.37 -0.55 -3.04
CA PRO A 174 8.82 -1.85 -3.42
C PRO A 174 7.29 -1.86 -3.40
N ALA A 175 6.65 -1.11 -2.49
CA ALA A 175 5.19 -1.05 -2.44
C ALA A 175 4.59 -0.32 -3.65
N TYR A 176 5.20 0.78 -4.09
CA TYR A 176 4.80 1.47 -5.31
C TYR A 176 4.99 0.61 -6.55
N TRP A 177 6.10 -0.13 -6.62
CA TRP A 177 6.35 -1.07 -7.70
C TRP A 177 5.24 -2.12 -7.80
N ASP A 178 4.90 -2.74 -6.68
CA ASP A 178 3.85 -3.76 -6.64
C ASP A 178 2.49 -3.16 -7.04
N LEU A 179 2.20 -1.94 -6.59
CA LEU A 179 0.98 -1.24 -6.95
C LEU A 179 0.90 -0.89 -8.44
N CYS A 180 2.03 -0.55 -9.08
CA CYS A 180 2.09 -0.27 -10.50
C CYS A 180 1.92 -1.53 -11.36
N ASN A 181 2.36 -2.70 -10.87
CA ASN A 181 2.29 -3.95 -11.62
C ASN A 181 1.02 -4.76 -11.37
N ARG A 182 0.29 -4.44 -10.29
CA ARG A 182 -0.98 -5.07 -9.94
C ARG A 182 -2.04 -4.87 -11.03
N ASP A 183 -2.82 -5.91 -11.30
CA ASP A 183 -3.90 -5.86 -12.31
C ASP A 183 -5.16 -5.18 -11.77
N GLU A 184 -5.47 -5.33 -10.48
CA GLU A 184 -6.62 -4.71 -9.83
C GLU A 184 -6.51 -3.18 -9.82
N SER A 185 -7.60 -2.49 -10.18
CA SER A 185 -7.68 -1.03 -10.16
C SER A 185 -7.38 -0.45 -8.76
N ILE A 186 -6.99 0.82 -8.72
CA ILE A 186 -6.87 1.54 -7.45
C ILE A 186 -8.28 1.95 -7.01
N THR A 187 -8.66 1.61 -5.78
CA THR A 187 -9.95 2.02 -5.21
C THR A 187 -9.90 3.46 -4.69
N GLU A 188 -11.07 4.03 -4.38
CA GLU A 188 -11.16 5.38 -3.80
C GLU A 188 -10.45 5.47 -2.44
N GLU A 189 -10.59 4.44 -1.61
CA GLU A 189 -9.95 4.34 -0.30
C GLU A 189 -8.42 4.29 -0.45
N GLU A 190 -7.93 3.49 -1.40
CA GLU A 190 -6.50 3.41 -1.71
C GLU A 190 -5.97 4.74 -2.25
N ALA A 191 -6.72 5.42 -3.11
CA ALA A 191 -6.37 6.74 -3.64
C ALA A 191 -6.25 7.80 -2.54
N SER A 192 -7.14 7.75 -1.54
CA SER A 192 -7.09 8.62 -0.36
C SER A 192 -5.79 8.42 0.44
N ILE A 193 -5.37 7.18 0.66
CA ILE A 193 -4.12 6.85 1.37
C ILE A 193 -2.88 7.29 0.57
N LEU A 194 -2.89 7.12 -0.74
CA LEU A 194 -1.79 7.54 -1.62
C LEU A 194 -1.62 9.07 -1.64
N GLY A 195 -2.74 9.79 -1.59
CA GLY A 195 -2.80 11.21 -1.87
C GLY A 195 -2.72 11.49 -3.38
N ILE A 196 -3.26 12.64 -3.79
CA ILE A 196 -3.49 13.00 -5.20
C ILE A 196 -2.20 12.91 -6.03
N SER A 197 -1.09 13.45 -5.55
CA SER A 197 0.15 13.48 -6.32
C SER A 197 0.71 12.08 -6.60
N ALA A 198 0.74 11.21 -5.60
CA ALA A 198 1.22 9.84 -5.79
C ALA A 198 0.23 9.03 -6.64
N PHE A 199 -1.07 9.20 -6.42
CA PHE A 199 -2.11 8.57 -7.22
C PHE A 199 -1.96 8.90 -8.71
N VAL A 200 -1.82 10.17 -9.08
CA VAL A 200 -1.65 10.60 -10.49
C VAL A 200 -0.42 9.94 -11.11
N ARG A 201 0.70 9.89 -10.39
CA ARG A 201 1.92 9.26 -10.91
C ARG A 201 1.75 7.76 -11.11
N VAL A 202 1.18 7.05 -10.14
CA VAL A 202 0.90 5.62 -10.24
C VAL A 202 -0.07 5.35 -11.39
N ALA A 203 -1.15 6.12 -11.51
CA ALA A 203 -2.12 6.00 -12.60
C ALA A 203 -1.46 6.17 -13.96
N ASN A 204 -0.60 7.18 -14.14
CA ASN A 204 0.13 7.41 -15.37
C ASN A 204 1.07 6.24 -15.74
N ILE A 205 1.75 5.65 -14.75
CA ILE A 205 2.61 4.49 -14.98
C ILE A 205 1.78 3.29 -15.41
N ARG A 206 0.68 3.00 -14.68
CA ARG A 206 -0.23 1.89 -14.98
C ARG A 206 -0.86 2.01 -16.35
N GLU A 207 -1.36 3.20 -16.72
CA GLU A 207 -2.00 3.45 -18.00
C GLU A 207 -1.02 3.27 -19.18
N LYS A 208 0.24 3.73 -19.01
CA LYS A 208 1.31 3.49 -20.00
C LYS A 208 1.61 2.00 -20.15
N GLU A 209 1.66 1.26 -19.05
CA GLU A 209 1.95 -0.17 -19.07
C GLU A 209 0.79 -0.98 -19.67
N GLN A 210 -0.44 -0.65 -19.33
CA GLN A 210 -1.63 -1.27 -19.93
C GLN A 210 -1.70 -1.04 -21.44
N ARG A 211 -1.43 0.17 -21.92
CA ARG A 211 -1.32 0.44 -23.38
C ARG A 211 -0.18 -0.33 -24.04
N ARG A 212 0.92 -0.56 -23.32
CA ARG A 212 2.04 -1.36 -23.83
C ARG A 212 1.63 -2.83 -23.99
N ARG A 213 1.04 -3.41 -22.94
CA ARG A 213 0.53 -4.80 -22.96
C ARG A 213 -0.54 -4.98 -24.05
N GLY A 214 -1.45 -4.03 -24.20
CA GLY A 214 -2.46 -4.07 -25.28
C GLY A 214 -1.84 -4.14 -26.68
N ARG A 215 -0.87 -3.27 -26.97
CA ARG A 215 -0.15 -3.29 -28.27
C ARG A 215 0.63 -4.58 -28.52
N GLU A 216 1.23 -5.15 -27.48
CA GLU A 216 1.97 -6.42 -27.59
C GLU A 216 1.02 -7.55 -27.99
N ILE A 217 -0.17 -7.62 -27.36
CA ILE A 217 -1.18 -8.61 -27.72
C ILE A 217 -1.73 -8.37 -29.14
N ASP A 218 -1.92 -7.12 -29.56
CA ASP A 218 -2.38 -6.81 -30.92
C ASP A 218 -1.34 -7.26 -31.97
N LEU A 219 -0.05 -7.01 -31.74
CA LEU A 219 1.04 -7.48 -32.60
C LEU A 219 1.13 -9.01 -32.67
N GLU A 220 0.98 -9.69 -31.53
CA GLU A 220 0.97 -11.16 -31.48
C GLU A 220 -0.19 -11.73 -32.32
N ARG A 221 -1.39 -11.13 -32.23
CA ARG A 221 -2.54 -11.53 -33.06
C ARG A 221 -2.30 -11.28 -34.54
N GLU A 222 -1.72 -10.14 -34.90
CA GLU A 222 -1.37 -9.82 -36.30
C GLU A 222 -0.38 -10.84 -36.87
N GLU A 223 0.64 -11.24 -36.09
CA GLU A 223 1.62 -12.25 -36.49
C GLU A 223 0.97 -13.65 -36.65
N GLU A 224 0.03 -14.01 -35.77
CA GLU A 224 -0.74 -15.26 -35.90
C GLU A 224 -1.63 -15.28 -37.14
N VAL A 225 -2.32 -14.16 -37.45
CA VAL A 225 -3.16 -14.03 -38.64
C VAL A 225 -2.31 -14.15 -39.91
N SER A 226 -1.16 -13.45 -39.97
CA SER A 226 -0.24 -13.55 -41.10
C SER A 226 0.27 -14.98 -41.31
N LYS A 227 0.66 -15.69 -40.25
CA LYS A 227 1.07 -17.11 -40.33
C LYS A 227 -0.04 -18.03 -40.83
N LEU A 228 -1.30 -17.74 -40.48
CA LEU A 228 -2.46 -18.51 -40.95
C LEU A 228 -2.76 -18.24 -42.42
N GLU A 229 -2.64 -16.99 -42.87
CA GLU A 229 -2.80 -16.59 -44.27
C GLU A 229 -1.72 -17.24 -45.15
N ASP A 230 -0.45 -17.19 -44.73
CA ASP A 230 0.66 -17.84 -45.44
C ASP A 230 0.45 -19.36 -45.57
N ARG A 231 -0.04 -20.02 -44.51
CA ARG A 231 -0.40 -21.45 -44.57
C ARG A 231 -1.55 -21.74 -45.52
N LYS A 232 -2.58 -20.88 -45.55
CA LYS A 232 -3.69 -21.04 -46.49
C LYS A 232 -3.23 -20.86 -47.93
N LEU A 233 -2.40 -19.85 -48.21
CA LEU A 233 -1.87 -19.58 -49.54
C LEU A 233 -0.96 -20.72 -50.03
N GLY A 234 -0.13 -21.28 -49.14
CA GLY A 234 0.68 -22.46 -49.43
C GLY A 234 -0.17 -23.72 -49.74
N ASN A 235 -1.30 -23.91 -49.06
CA ASN A 235 -2.23 -25.00 -49.35
C ASN A 235 -3.00 -24.77 -50.68
N PHE A 236 -3.34 -23.54 -51.02
CA PHE A 236 -4.02 -23.21 -52.29
C PHE A 236 -3.11 -23.46 -53.50
N ASN A 237 -1.84 -23.06 -53.45
CA ASN A 237 -0.88 -23.30 -54.51
C ASN A 237 -0.60 -24.81 -54.73
N ALA A 238 -0.59 -25.62 -53.66
CA ALA A 238 -0.47 -27.07 -53.77
C ALA A 238 -1.72 -27.73 -54.38
N SER A 239 -2.91 -27.14 -54.20
CA SER A 239 -4.15 -27.61 -54.83
C SER A 239 -4.34 -27.12 -56.28
N GLU A 240 -3.81 -25.95 -56.66
CA GLU A 240 -3.80 -25.51 -58.07
C GLU A 240 -2.78 -26.30 -58.91
N GLU A 241 -1.64 -26.69 -58.34
CA GLU A 241 -0.63 -27.51 -59.03
C GLU A 241 -1.13 -28.94 -59.33
N ILE A 242 -2.18 -29.42 -58.62
CA ILE A 242 -2.85 -30.71 -58.88
C ILE A 242 -3.90 -30.60 -60.01
N VAL A 243 -4.37 -29.40 -60.38
CA VAL A 243 -5.40 -29.22 -61.44
C VAL A 243 -4.81 -29.04 -62.85
N ALA A 244 -3.49 -28.92 -62.99
CA ALA A 244 -2.82 -28.65 -64.27
C ALA A 244 -2.53 -29.88 -65.17
N LEU A 245 -3.17 -31.04 -64.96
CA LEU A 245 -3.01 -32.22 -65.82
C LEU A 245 -4.34 -32.89 -66.18
N ALA A 246 -5.05 -32.35 -67.18
CA ALA A 246 -5.74 -33.11 -68.23
C ALA A 246 -6.42 -32.17 -69.25
N PRO A 247 -6.13 -32.30 -70.56
CA PRO A 247 -6.99 -31.77 -71.61
C PRO A 247 -7.82 -32.91 -72.23
N SER A 248 -9.15 -32.78 -72.29
CA SER A 248 -9.92 -33.28 -73.44
C SER A 248 -11.36 -32.74 -73.48
N SER A 249 -11.62 -32.04 -74.57
CA SER A 249 -12.85 -32.01 -75.40
C SER A 249 -14.23 -31.72 -74.78
N ASP A 250 -14.84 -30.71 -75.40
CA ASP A 250 -16.28 -30.48 -75.59
C ASP A 250 -17.12 -30.01 -74.40
N ASP A 251 -17.27 -28.69 -74.25
CA ASP A 251 -18.60 -28.06 -74.33
C ASP A 251 -18.52 -26.54 -74.50
N LYS A 252 -19.27 -26.03 -75.47
CA LYS A 252 -19.29 -24.63 -75.92
C LYS A 252 -20.14 -23.69 -75.05
N GLU A 253 -20.35 -23.97 -73.77
CA GLU A 253 -21.34 -23.27 -72.94
C GLU A 253 -20.76 -22.58 -71.69
N LEU A 254 -19.44 -22.31 -71.62
CA LEU A 254 -18.82 -21.67 -70.43
C LEU A 254 -18.01 -20.39 -70.71
N GLN A 255 -17.98 -19.90 -71.95
CA GLN A 255 -17.29 -18.64 -72.29
C GLN A 255 -18.17 -17.39 -72.09
N LYS A 256 -19.43 -17.54 -71.69
CA LYS A 256 -20.35 -16.39 -71.49
C LYS A 256 -20.33 -15.84 -70.06
N GLU A 257 -20.03 -16.68 -69.06
CA GLU A 257 -20.05 -16.34 -67.63
C GLU A 257 -18.80 -15.56 -67.16
N LEU A 258 -17.63 -15.77 -67.77
CA LEU A 258 -16.38 -15.09 -67.37
C LEU A 258 -16.30 -13.61 -67.79
N SER A 259 -17.20 -13.15 -68.66
CA SER A 259 -17.27 -11.75 -69.08
C SER A 259 -18.01 -10.84 -68.09
N TYR A 260 -18.70 -11.42 -67.09
CA TYR A 260 -19.55 -10.66 -66.16
C TYR A 260 -18.85 -10.30 -64.84
N ILE A 261 -17.80 -11.01 -64.44
CA ILE A 261 -17.15 -10.83 -63.11
C ILE A 261 -15.92 -9.89 -63.18
N SER A 262 -15.28 -9.76 -64.34
CA SER A 262 -14.06 -8.94 -64.51
C SER A 262 -14.30 -7.43 -64.59
N ARG A 263 -15.46 -6.93 -64.14
CA ARG A 263 -15.82 -5.50 -64.23
C ARG A 263 -16.06 -4.80 -62.88
N SER A 264 -15.82 -5.46 -61.74
CA SER A 264 -16.13 -4.90 -60.41
C SER A 264 -14.95 -4.71 -59.45
N THR A 265 -13.70 -4.91 -59.87
CA THR A 265 -12.54 -4.71 -58.98
C THR A 265 -11.52 -3.77 -59.62
N GLU A 266 -11.93 -2.54 -59.89
CA GLU A 266 -10.99 -1.47 -60.19
C GLU A 266 -11.54 -0.12 -59.75
N SER A 267 -11.49 0.13 -58.45
CA SER A 267 -11.31 1.49 -57.94
C SER A 267 -11.01 1.53 -56.45
N GLN A 268 -9.79 2.01 -56.17
CA GLN A 268 -9.39 2.88 -55.06
C GLN A 268 -8.42 2.24 -54.05
N ASN A 269 -7.15 2.22 -54.47
CA ASN A 269 -6.01 2.45 -53.60
C ASN A 269 -5.64 3.94 -53.68
N THR A 270 -5.56 4.63 -52.54
CA THR A 270 -4.57 5.70 -52.30
C THR A 270 -4.30 5.84 -50.80
N ASP A 271 -3.05 5.57 -50.43
CA ASP A 271 -2.17 6.33 -49.53
C ASP A 271 -2.58 6.63 -48.08
N THR A 272 -1.69 6.31 -47.12
CA THR A 272 -1.00 7.30 -46.25
C THR A 272 0.19 6.68 -45.52
N GLU A 273 1.32 7.37 -45.61
CA GLU A 273 2.62 7.13 -44.96
C GLU A 273 2.56 7.17 -43.42
N ALA A 274 3.32 6.30 -42.74
CA ALA A 274 3.53 6.37 -41.29
C ALA A 274 5.02 6.53 -40.96
N THR A 275 5.31 7.67 -40.34
CA THR A 275 6.61 8.09 -39.81
C THR A 275 6.99 7.25 -38.59
N GLY A 276 8.08 6.49 -38.70
CA GLY A 276 8.66 5.72 -37.60
C GLY A 276 9.38 6.62 -36.60
N SER A 277 8.77 6.88 -35.45
CA SER A 277 9.51 7.36 -34.27
C SER A 277 9.94 6.16 -33.42
N ASN A 278 11.23 5.88 -33.43
CA ASN A 278 11.88 4.91 -32.54
C ASN A 278 11.82 5.41 -31.09
N GLY A 279 10.73 5.07 -30.40
CA GLY A 279 10.60 5.22 -28.95
C GLY A 279 11.48 4.21 -28.23
N ARG A 280 12.70 4.63 -27.90
CA ARG A 280 13.71 3.86 -27.15
C ARG A 280 13.10 3.19 -25.91
N TYR A 281 13.18 1.86 -25.86
CA TYR A 281 12.76 1.03 -24.73
C TYR A 281 13.38 1.54 -23.42
N GLN A 282 12.54 1.78 -22.42
CA GLN A 282 12.93 2.19 -21.07
C GLN A 282 12.25 1.23 -20.09
N PRO A 283 13.00 0.39 -19.35
CA PRO A 283 12.43 -0.56 -18.41
C PRO A 283 11.72 0.17 -17.27
N LEU A 284 10.67 -0.45 -16.71
CA LEU A 284 9.82 0.10 -15.64
C LEU A 284 10.64 0.65 -14.45
N TYR A 285 11.79 0.04 -14.15
CA TYR A 285 12.71 0.51 -13.10
C TYR A 285 13.13 1.98 -13.28
N THR A 286 13.33 2.44 -14.52
CA THR A 286 13.74 3.82 -14.79
C THR A 286 12.60 4.82 -14.60
N ARG A 287 11.34 4.37 -14.67
CA ARG A 287 10.14 5.21 -14.53
C ARG A 287 9.67 5.35 -13.08
N LEU A 288 10.16 4.49 -12.17
CA LEU A 288 9.90 4.64 -10.74
C LEU A 288 10.69 5.80 -10.11
N ASN A 289 11.82 6.20 -10.70
CA ASN A 289 12.56 7.37 -10.21
C ASN A 289 11.69 8.64 -10.23
N ASP A 290 10.74 8.74 -11.16
CA ASP A 290 9.76 9.84 -11.25
C ASP A 290 8.73 9.83 -10.10
N LEU A 291 8.64 8.76 -9.30
CA LEU A 291 7.76 8.71 -8.12
C LEU A 291 8.38 9.38 -6.89
N PHE A 292 9.71 9.41 -6.83
CA PHE A 292 10.50 9.82 -5.66
C PHE A 292 11.23 11.16 -5.82
N TYR A 293 11.29 11.70 -7.05
CA TYR A 293 11.91 12.99 -7.40
C TYR A 293 10.94 13.87 -8.21
#